data_AF-A0A6A8AT31-F1
#
_entry.id   AF-A0A6A8AT31-F1
#
_cell.length_a   1.000
_cell.length_b   1.000
_cell.length_c   1.000
_cell.angle_alpha   90.00
_cell.angle_beta   90.00
_cell.angle_gamma   90.00
#
_symmetry.space_group_name_H-M   'P 1'
#
loop_
_entity.id
_entity.type
_entity.pdbx_description
1 polymer ?
#
loop_
_entity_poly.entity_id
_entity_poly.type
_entity_poly.pdbx_seq_one_letter_code
_entity_poly.pdbx_strand_id
1 'polypeptide(L)'
;MTAFSQPKGIRKLLYRLGVPATVASLAIFVFLPSFFLISFTVTQWPEVYTEVFANPLIGDTNWIEIQKYISLSLRLAVSAVIIDLVFGIPLAYILARKNFWGKGFLEDITTFSAAL
;
A
#
# COMPACT_ATOMS: atom_id res chain seq x y z
N MET A 1 -6.58 54.32 7.64
CA MET A 1 -6.51 54.09 6.18
C MET A 1 -5.31 53.17 5.98
N THR A 2 -5.40 51.89 5.63
CA THR A 2 -6.04 51.28 4.46
C THR A 2 -6.34 49.79 4.72
N ALA A 3 -7.60 49.37 4.61
CA ALA A 3 -7.99 47.97 4.60
C ALA A 3 -7.84 47.42 3.18
N PHE A 4 -6.80 46.61 2.93
CA PHE A 4 -6.68 45.86 1.68
C PHE A 4 -7.68 44.70 1.69
N SER A 5 -8.88 44.98 1.17
CA SER A 5 -9.92 43.99 0.91
C SER A 5 -9.47 43.07 -0.23
N GLN A 6 -8.90 41.92 0.11
CA GLN A 6 -8.55 40.85 -0.83
C GLN A 6 -9.84 40.35 -1.53
N PRO A 7 -9.91 40.35 -2.87
CA PRO A 7 -11.15 40.00 -3.57
C PRO A 7 -11.49 38.52 -3.33
N LYS A 8 -12.68 38.27 -2.78
CA LYS A 8 -13.21 36.94 -2.43
C LYS A 8 -13.10 35.91 -3.59
N GLY A 9 -13.07 36.37 -4.84
CA GLY A 9 -12.94 35.53 -6.03
C GLY A 9 -11.58 34.85 -6.20
N ILE A 10 -10.47 35.51 -5.84
CA ILE A 10 -9.11 34.96 -6.02
C ILE A 10 -8.87 33.78 -5.08
N ARG A 11 -9.32 33.87 -3.83
CA ARG A 11 -9.23 32.74 -2.88
C ARG A 11 -10.00 31.53 -3.37
N LYS A 12 -11.22 31.72 -3.88
CA LYS A 12 -12.05 30.63 -4.43
C LYS A 12 -11.38 29.94 -5.63
N LEU A 13 -10.69 30.69 -6.48
CA LEU A 13 -9.92 30.16 -7.62
C LEU A 13 -8.67 29.39 -7.17
N LEU A 14 -7.92 29.93 -6.20
CA LEU A 14 -6.74 29.27 -5.63
C LEU A 14 -7.09 27.93 -4.97
N TYR A 15 -8.20 27.84 -4.23
CA TYR A 15 -8.63 26.55 -3.67
C TYR A 15 -9.08 25.55 -4.73
N ARG A 16 -9.77 26.04 -5.79
CA ARG A 16 -10.29 25.17 -6.86
C ARG A 16 -9.18 24.57 -7.73
N LEU A 17 -8.04 25.25 -7.85
CA LEU A 17 -6.87 24.79 -8.61
C LEU A 17 -5.78 24.17 -7.73
N GLY A 18 -5.61 24.67 -6.51
CA GLY A 18 -4.59 24.21 -5.58
C GLY A 18 -4.84 22.79 -5.10
N VAL A 19 -6.08 22.46 -4.72
CA VAL A 19 -6.44 21.09 -4.27
C VAL A 19 -6.16 20.03 -5.35
N PRO A 20 -6.64 20.15 -6.61
CA PRO A 20 -6.33 19.15 -7.63
C PRO A 20 -4.84 19.13 -7.99
N ALA A 21 -4.14 20.27 -7.96
CA ALA A 21 -2.70 20.31 -8.20
C ALA A 21 -1.90 19.54 -7.14
N THR A 22 -2.26 19.68 -5.85
CA THR A 22 -1.62 18.93 -4.76
C THR A 22 -1.94 17.43 -4.83
N VAL A 23 -3.18 17.06 -5.16
CA VAL A 23 -3.54 15.65 -5.37
C VAL A 23 -2.77 15.07 -6.56
N ALA A 24 -2.68 15.82 -7.66
CA ALA A 24 -1.92 15.40 -8.84
C ALA A 24 -0.43 15.25 -8.53
N SER A 25 0.19 16.17 -7.77
CA SER A 25 1.60 16.06 -7.40
C SER A 25 1.87 14.84 -6.53
N LEU A 26 0.99 14.54 -5.57
CA LEU A 26 1.10 13.34 -4.74
C LEU A 26 0.91 12.07 -5.56
N ALA A 27 -0.09 12.04 -6.44
CA ALA A 27 -0.34 10.90 -7.32
C ALA A 27 0.86 10.65 -8.23
N ILE A 28 1.39 11.69 -8.89
CA ILE A 28 2.59 11.56 -9.73
C ILE A 28 3.76 11.04 -8.90
N PHE A 29 4.01 11.57 -7.72
CA PHE A 29 5.12 11.12 -6.87
C PHE A 29 5.00 9.64 -6.46
N VAL A 30 3.80 9.18 -6.13
CA VAL A 30 3.54 7.77 -5.76
C VAL A 30 3.61 6.84 -6.97
N PHE A 31 3.05 7.23 -8.11
CA PHE A 31 2.97 6.37 -9.27
C PHE A 31 4.21 6.39 -10.16
N LEU A 32 5.01 7.47 -10.14
CA LEU A 32 6.24 7.58 -10.93
C LEU A 32 7.17 6.37 -10.77
N PRO A 33 7.51 5.89 -9.55
CA PRO A 33 8.33 4.68 -9.40
C PRO A 33 7.62 3.42 -9.92
N SER A 34 6.30 3.28 -9.75
CA SER A 34 5.55 2.13 -10.25
C SER A 34 5.54 2.08 -11.79
N PHE A 35 5.34 3.22 -12.44
CA PHE A 35 5.41 3.32 -13.90
C PHE A 35 6.82 3.09 -14.43
N PHE A 36 7.85 3.50 -13.68
CA PHE A 36 9.24 3.24 -14.04
C PHE A 36 9.55 1.74 -14.12
N LEU A 37 9.09 0.94 -13.14
CA LEU A 37 9.28 -0.52 -13.16
C LEU A 37 8.63 -1.16 -14.38
N ILE A 38 7.38 -0.78 -14.69
CA ILE A 38 6.66 -1.30 -15.86
C ILE A 38 7.38 -0.91 -17.16
N SER A 39 7.77 0.37 -17.28
CA SER A 39 8.49 0.89 -18.44
C SER A 39 9.81 0.16 -18.66
N PHE A 40 10.56 -0.09 -17.58
CA PHE A 40 11.82 -0.83 -17.62
C PHE A 40 11.63 -2.27 -18.13
N THR A 41 10.66 -3.00 -17.55
CA THR A 41 10.34 -4.38 -17.97
C THR A 41 9.89 -4.45 -19.43
N VAL A 42 9.09 -3.50 -19.90
CA VAL A 42 8.64 -3.46 -21.30
C VAL A 42 9.77 -3.11 -22.26
N THR A 43 10.66 -2.19 -21.87
CA THR A 43 11.82 -1.81 -22.70
C THR A 43 12.81 -2.97 -22.87
N GLN A 44 13.01 -3.76 -21.81
CA GLN A 44 13.91 -4.92 -21.81
C GLN A 44 13.16 -6.25 -22.03
N TRP A 45 11.99 -6.20 -22.69
CA TRP A 45 11.14 -7.38 -22.87
C TRP A 45 11.85 -8.61 -23.49
N PRO A 46 12.76 -8.47 -24.48
CA PRO A 46 13.45 -9.63 -25.04
C PRO A 46 14.30 -10.38 -24.02
N GLU A 47 15.01 -9.65 -23.16
CA GLU A 47 15.87 -10.21 -22.11
C GLU A 47 15.03 -10.86 -21.01
N VAL A 48 13.96 -10.19 -20.59
CA VAL A 48 12.98 -10.76 -19.64
C VAL A 48 12.36 -12.04 -20.20
N TYR A 49 12.04 -12.07 -21.49
CA TYR A 49 11.47 -13.24 -22.12
C TYR A 49 12.44 -14.43 -22.11
N THR A 50 13.70 -14.19 -22.49
CA THR A 50 14.72 -15.24 -22.48
C THR A 50 15.06 -15.70 -21.07
N GLU A 51 15.13 -14.81 -20.08
CA GLU A 51 15.51 -15.21 -18.72
C GLU A 51 14.37 -15.96 -18.01
N VAL A 52 13.12 -15.50 -18.17
CA VAL A 52 11.97 -16.01 -17.40
C VAL A 52 11.27 -17.18 -18.09
N PHE A 53 11.13 -17.15 -19.43
CA PHE A 53 10.31 -18.11 -20.16
C PHE A 53 11.10 -19.07 -21.05
N ALA A 54 12.25 -18.64 -21.59
CA ALA A 54 13.01 -19.39 -22.59
C ALA A 54 14.51 -19.40 -22.28
N ASN A 55 14.87 -19.76 -21.03
CA ASN A 55 16.26 -19.68 -20.59
C ASN A 55 17.10 -20.72 -21.33
N PRO A 56 18.22 -20.35 -21.97
CA PRO A 56 19.08 -21.30 -22.69
C PRO A 56 19.63 -22.45 -21.82
N LEU A 57 19.74 -22.23 -20.50
CA LEU A 57 20.31 -23.21 -19.56
C LEU A 57 19.24 -24.06 -18.87
N ILE A 58 18.09 -23.46 -18.52
CA ILE A 58 17.10 -24.07 -17.61
C ILE A 58 15.67 -24.11 -18.20
N GLY A 59 15.44 -23.54 -19.39
CA GLY A 59 14.16 -23.59 -20.07
C GLY A 59 13.06 -22.78 -19.35
N ASP A 60 11.94 -23.45 -19.04
CA ASP A 60 10.71 -22.87 -18.48
C ASP A 60 10.60 -23.03 -16.95
N THR A 61 11.62 -23.59 -16.28
CA THR A 61 11.59 -23.84 -14.83
C THR A 61 11.38 -22.56 -14.03
N ASN A 62 11.96 -21.44 -14.46
CA ASN A 62 11.80 -20.13 -13.81
C ASN A 62 10.33 -19.70 -13.76
N TRP A 63 9.60 -19.88 -14.86
CA TRP A 63 8.17 -19.59 -14.91
C TRP A 63 7.36 -20.46 -13.95
N ILE A 64 7.65 -21.77 -13.91
CA ILE A 64 6.98 -22.73 -13.02
C ILE A 64 7.24 -22.37 -11.55
N GLU A 65 8.48 -22.00 -11.21
CA GLU A 65 8.84 -21.56 -9.86
C GLU A 65 8.12 -20.28 -9.46
N ILE A 66 8.06 -19.27 -10.34
CA ILE A 66 7.31 -18.03 -10.10
C ILE A 66 5.85 -18.33 -9.78
N GLN A 67 5.19 -19.18 -10.58
CA GLN A 67 3.80 -19.57 -10.32
C GLN A 67 3.63 -20.28 -8.97
N LYS A 68 4.57 -21.17 -8.62
CA LYS A 68 4.58 -21.86 -7.33
C LYS A 68 4.71 -20.88 -6.16
N TYR A 69 5.62 -19.91 -6.25
CA TYR A 69 5.82 -18.90 -5.20
C TYR A 69 4.64 -17.94 -5.08
N ILE A 70 4.04 -17.53 -6.20
CA ILE A 70 2.81 -16.70 -6.19
C ILE A 70 1.65 -17.47 -5.56
N SER A 71 1.46 -18.75 -5.91
CA SER A 71 0.43 -19.56 -5.28
C SER A 71 0.69 -19.76 -3.79
N LEU A 72 1.94 -19.92 -3.38
CA LEU A 72 2.30 -20.09 -1.98
C LEU A 72 2.03 -18.80 -1.19
N SER A 73 2.49 -17.65 -1.68
CA SER A 73 2.31 -16.35 -1.02
C SER A 73 0.83 -16.00 -0.89
N LEU A 74 0.02 -16.27 -1.93
CA LEU A 74 -1.42 -16.06 -1.87
C LEU A 74 -2.09 -16.94 -0.82
N ARG A 75 -1.73 -18.23 -0.76
CA ARG A 75 -2.28 -19.15 0.27
C ARG A 75 -1.90 -18.71 1.68
N LEU A 76 -0.64 -18.30 1.88
CA LEU A 76 -0.18 -17.77 3.17
C LEU A 76 -0.92 -16.49 3.55
N ALA A 77 -1.05 -15.55 2.62
CA ALA A 77 -1.77 -14.29 2.86
C ALA A 77 -3.24 -14.54 3.23
N VAL A 78 -3.94 -15.40 2.49
CA VAL A 78 -5.34 -15.77 2.81
C VAL A 78 -5.43 -16.44 4.18
N SER A 79 -4.49 -17.34 4.50
CA SER A 79 -4.49 -18.03 5.79
C SER A 79 -4.24 -17.06 6.95
N ALA A 80 -3.29 -16.12 6.78
CA ALA A 80 -3.02 -15.07 7.75
C ALA A 80 -4.25 -14.18 7.98
N VAL A 81 -4.92 -13.73 6.90
CA VAL A 81 -6.15 -12.93 6.99
C VAL A 81 -7.25 -13.70 7.73
N ILE A 82 -7.43 -15.00 7.48
CA ILE A 82 -8.42 -15.80 8.20
C ILE A 82 -8.10 -15.83 9.70
N ILE A 83 -6.84 -16.07 10.07
CA ILE A 83 -6.39 -16.07 11.46
C ILE A 83 -6.64 -14.68 12.09
N ASP A 84 -6.26 -13.60 11.41
CA ASP A 84 -6.44 -12.23 11.87
C ASP A 84 -7.92 -11.88 12.07
N LEU A 85 -8.82 -12.38 11.23
CA LEU A 85 -10.26 -12.16 11.43
C LEU A 85 -10.81 -13.00 12.58
N VAL A 86 -10.41 -14.27 12.68
CA VAL A 86 -10.87 -15.18 13.73
C VAL A 86 -10.42 -14.72 15.12
N PHE A 87 -9.22 -14.19 15.27
CA PHE A 87 -8.72 -13.71 16.56
C PHE A 87 -8.89 -12.21 16.75
N GLY A 88 -8.67 -11.41 15.71
CA GLY A 88 -8.74 -9.96 15.77
C GLY A 88 -10.16 -9.44 15.99
N ILE A 89 -11.18 -10.02 15.34
CA ILE A 89 -12.58 -9.55 15.53
C ILE A 89 -13.06 -9.80 16.97
N PRO A 90 -12.93 -11.00 17.56
CA PRO A 90 -13.33 -11.22 18.95
C PRO A 90 -12.54 -10.38 19.95
N LEU A 91 -11.23 -10.22 19.73
CA LEU A 91 -10.39 -9.40 20.59
C LEU A 91 -10.83 -7.92 20.55
N ALA A 92 -11.06 -7.37 19.36
CA ALA A 92 -11.57 -6.02 19.18
C ALA A 92 -12.95 -5.82 19.83
N TYR A 93 -13.85 -6.80 19.72
CA TYR A 93 -15.17 -6.75 20.34
C TYR A 93 -15.09 -6.72 21.87
N ILE A 94 -14.25 -7.57 22.47
CA ILE A 94 -14.04 -7.58 23.93
C ILE A 94 -13.46 -6.25 24.39
N LEU A 95 -12.45 -5.72 23.69
CA LEU A 95 -11.81 -4.45 24.03
C LEU A 95 -12.80 -3.28 23.96
N ALA A 96 -13.67 -3.25 22.94
CA ALA A 96 -14.66 -2.19 22.77
C ALA A 96 -15.81 -2.24 23.78
N ARG A 97 -16.27 -3.44 24.18
CA ARG A 97 -17.50 -3.59 24.97
C ARG A 97 -17.29 -3.91 26.46
N LYS A 98 -16.12 -4.43 26.86
CA LYS A 98 -15.81 -4.79 28.25
C LYS A 98 -14.67 -3.93 28.79
N ASN A 99 -14.89 -3.26 29.92
CA ASN A 99 -13.79 -2.70 30.72
C ASN A 99 -13.19 -3.82 31.58
N PHE A 100 -12.21 -4.52 31.02
CA PHE A 100 -11.42 -5.56 31.70
C PHE A 100 -10.28 -4.92 32.53
N TRP A 101 -9.88 -5.62 33.60
CA TRP A 101 -8.91 -5.13 34.60
C TRP A 101 -7.49 -4.88 34.05
N GLY A 102 -7.08 -5.51 32.94
CA GLY A 102 -5.76 -5.32 32.31
C GLY A 102 -5.80 -4.57 30.98
N LYS A 103 -6.84 -3.78 30.71
CA LYS A 103 -6.98 -2.99 29.48
C LYS A 103 -5.76 -2.10 29.21
N GLY A 104 -5.25 -1.44 30.25
CA GLY A 104 -4.11 -0.53 30.14
C GLY A 104 -2.83 -1.21 29.65
N PHE A 105 -2.54 -2.44 30.07
CA PHE A 105 -1.35 -3.17 29.61
C PHE A 105 -1.46 -3.59 28.13
N LEU A 106 -2.66 -3.95 27.67
CA LEU A 106 -2.92 -4.29 26.27
C LEU A 106 -2.90 -3.03 25.38
N GLU A 107 -3.47 -1.92 25.86
CA GLU A 107 -3.43 -0.61 25.21
C GLU A 107 -1.98 -0.08 25.11
N ASP A 108 -1.17 -0.24 26.15
CA ASP A 108 0.24 0.15 26.15
C ASP A 108 1.07 -0.70 25.17
N ILE A 109 0.88 -2.02 25.12
CA ILE A 109 1.58 -2.89 24.17
C ILE A 109 1.20 -2.58 22.72
N THR A 110 -0.09 -2.40 22.44
CA THR A 110 -0.55 -2.08 21.08
C THR A 110 -0.05 -0.71 20.62
N THR A 111 -0.06 0.29 21.51
CA THR A 111 0.45 1.63 21.22
C THR A 111 1.97 1.63 21.04
N PHE A 112 2.71 0.92 21.90
CA PHE A 112 4.16 0.78 21.77
C PHE A 112 4.55 0.06 20.49
N SER A 113 3.86 -1.02 20.11
CA SER A 113 4.11 -1.75 18.86
C SER A 113 3.80 -0.93 17.61
N ALA A 114 2.86 0.02 17.66
CA ALA A 114 2.57 0.90 16.54
C ALA A 114 3.52 2.11 16.45
N ALA A 115 4.20 2.44 17.56
CA ALA A 115 5.14 3.55 17.66
C ALA A 115 6.61 3.14 17.39
N LEU A 116 6.91 1.83 17.41
CA LEU A 116 8.21 1.24 17.05
C LEU A 116 8.24 0.91 15.55
#